data_AF-A0A4V3GKS2-F1
#
_entry.id   AF-A0A4V3GKS2-F1
#
_cell.length_a   1.000
_cell.length_b   1.000
_cell.length_c   1.000
_cell.angle_alpha   90.00
_cell.angle_beta   90.00
_cell.angle_gamma   90.00
#
_symmetry.space_group_name_H-M   'P 1'
#
loop_
_entity.id
_entity.type
_entity.pdbx_description
1 polymer ?
#
loop_
_entity_poly.entity_id
_entity_poly.type
_entity_poly.pdbx_seq_one_letter_code
_entity_poly.pdbx_strand_id
1 'polypeptide(L)'
;MQRKRSIHRQGPVHAPLTKRAAVAQPTDLEYIHFFDTCEIHKERLPEIDKTIDGKIIPGKPRYQNISALVGGAPAAGTPSLSLSPLPMFSPTSPSTGGLSDLGSGVIHTTPPSFDSRWSALNEPSGFGFSSLGLPALTQGLPGFGKSFSLPPSPYNTSGRIPWYFIACVHYRECGFSFKKHLHNGDPLTAYTTHVPANRPQVGHPPPFTFEESAVDALKLMKFDKIAGWPLPVILRKLEAYNGFGYTSIHKIPSPYLWGYSNLYTKGLYVSDGKFDDNAVSKQMGTAVILKRMEERGLISIPRS
;
A
#
# COMPACT_ATOMS: atom_id res chain seq x y z
N MET A 1 -29.32 3.20 69.62
CA MET A 1 -29.78 2.50 68.40
C MET A 1 -29.72 3.46 67.21
N GLN A 2 -28.63 3.44 66.43
CA GLN A 2 -28.44 4.29 65.25
C GLN A 2 -28.91 3.55 63.99
N ARG A 3 -29.89 4.09 63.26
CA ARG A 3 -30.30 3.60 61.94
C ARG A 3 -29.55 4.37 60.85
N LYS A 4 -28.71 3.66 60.09
CA LYS A 4 -28.00 4.13 58.90
C LYS A 4 -29.00 4.51 57.79
N ARG A 5 -28.92 5.73 57.24
CA ARG A 5 -29.54 6.10 55.96
C ARG A 5 -28.51 5.91 54.85
N SER A 6 -28.85 5.07 53.88
CA SER A 6 -28.06 4.77 52.68
C SER A 6 -28.15 5.95 51.70
N ILE A 7 -27.01 6.50 51.30
CA ILE A 7 -26.90 7.55 50.28
C ILE A 7 -26.60 6.85 48.95
N HIS A 8 -27.59 6.81 48.05
CA HIS A 8 -27.43 6.30 46.69
C HIS A 8 -26.71 7.37 45.85
N ARG A 9 -25.41 7.21 45.59
CA ARG A 9 -24.68 8.05 44.64
C ARG A 9 -25.08 7.64 43.21
N GLN A 10 -25.75 8.53 42.49
CA GLN A 10 -25.95 8.39 41.05
C GLN A 10 -24.58 8.50 40.36
N GLY A 11 -24.17 7.45 39.64
CA GLY A 11 -22.99 7.48 38.77
C GLY A 11 -23.24 8.32 37.51
N PRO A 12 -22.18 8.78 36.83
CA PRO A 12 -22.31 9.66 35.67
C PRO A 12 -23.04 8.94 34.54
N VAL A 13 -24.07 9.60 34.00
CA VAL A 13 -24.79 9.19 32.80
C VAL A 13 -23.79 9.18 31.64
N HIS A 14 -23.46 7.99 31.14
CA HIS A 14 -22.66 7.84 29.93
C HIS A 14 -23.39 8.52 28.77
N ALA A 15 -22.83 9.63 28.29
CA ALA A 15 -23.26 10.24 27.03
C ALA A 15 -23.14 9.19 25.91
N PRO A 16 -24.15 9.06 25.02
CA PRO A 16 -24.09 8.12 23.92
C PRO A 16 -22.91 8.49 23.01
N LEU A 17 -22.05 7.50 22.74
CA LEU A 17 -20.97 7.61 21.77
C LEU A 17 -21.56 8.08 20.44
N THR A 18 -21.29 9.33 20.07
CA THR A 18 -21.63 9.85 18.75
C THR A 18 -20.93 8.96 17.72
N LYS A 19 -21.70 8.28 16.87
CA LYS A 19 -21.18 7.61 15.68
C LYS A 19 -20.34 8.63 14.93
N ARG A 20 -19.01 8.44 14.86
CA ARG A 20 -18.14 9.24 14.00
C ARG A 20 -18.76 9.21 12.60
N ALA A 21 -19.03 10.38 12.03
CA ALA A 21 -19.47 10.47 10.64
C ALA A 21 -18.46 9.72 9.77
N ALA A 22 -18.96 8.89 8.85
CA ALA A 22 -18.10 8.20 7.90
C ALA A 22 -17.26 9.25 7.16
N VAL A 23 -15.94 9.07 7.17
CA VAL A 23 -15.01 9.94 6.46
C VAL A 23 -15.42 9.91 4.98
N ALA A 24 -15.78 11.05 4.41
CA ALA A 24 -16.25 11.11 3.02
C ALA A 24 -15.12 10.68 2.08
N GLN A 25 -15.33 9.60 1.33
CA GLN A 25 -14.40 9.05 0.36
C GLN A 25 -14.99 9.17 -1.05
N PRO A 26 -14.16 9.31 -2.10
CA PRO A 26 -14.65 9.18 -3.46
C PRO A 26 -15.31 7.81 -3.71
N THR A 27 -16.42 7.85 -4.43
CA THR A 27 -17.13 6.69 -4.97
C THR A 27 -16.28 5.99 -6.04
N ASP A 28 -16.66 4.76 -6.41
CA ASP A 28 -15.96 4.03 -7.47
C ASP A 28 -15.99 4.77 -8.81
N LEU A 29 -17.14 5.37 -9.15
CA LEU A 29 -17.30 6.15 -10.38
C LEU A 29 -16.46 7.43 -10.36
N GLU A 30 -16.35 8.11 -9.22
CA GLU A 30 -15.49 9.29 -9.09
C GLU A 30 -14.01 8.93 -9.27
N TYR A 31 -13.54 7.81 -8.68
CA TYR A 31 -12.16 7.35 -8.90
C TYR A 31 -11.88 7.02 -10.37
N ILE A 32 -12.81 6.33 -11.04
CA ILE A 32 -12.69 6.03 -12.48
C ILE A 32 -12.64 7.33 -13.27
N HIS A 33 -13.59 8.24 -13.03
CA HIS A 33 -13.67 9.52 -13.71
C HIS A 33 -12.38 10.34 -13.54
N PHE A 34 -11.87 10.47 -12.31
CA PHE A 34 -10.60 11.15 -12.05
C PHE A 34 -9.45 10.49 -12.81
N PHE A 35 -9.34 9.17 -12.78
CA PHE A 35 -8.24 8.50 -13.46
C PHE A 35 -8.30 8.62 -14.98
N ASP A 36 -9.49 8.54 -15.56
CA ASP A 36 -9.69 8.63 -17.00
C ASP A 36 -9.43 10.06 -17.50
N THR A 37 -9.85 11.08 -16.73
CA THR A 37 -9.64 12.51 -17.03
C THR A 37 -8.30 13.08 -16.53
N CYS A 38 -7.47 12.26 -15.88
CA CYS A 38 -6.16 12.66 -15.40
C CYS A 38 -5.22 12.95 -16.57
N GLU A 39 -4.75 14.19 -16.65
CA GLU A 39 -3.72 14.65 -17.58
C GLU A 39 -2.44 14.97 -16.80
N ILE A 40 -1.36 14.24 -17.11
CA ILE A 40 -0.06 14.44 -16.50
C ILE A 40 0.58 15.69 -17.10
N HIS A 41 1.10 16.57 -16.23
CA HIS A 41 1.80 17.76 -16.66
C HIS A 41 3.02 17.38 -17.50
N LYS A 42 3.13 17.93 -18.72
CA LYS A 42 4.13 17.53 -19.72
C LYS A 42 5.56 17.72 -19.22
N GLU A 43 5.80 18.78 -18.45
CA GLU A 43 7.09 19.08 -17.84
C GLU A 43 7.51 18.07 -16.76
N ARG A 44 6.57 17.28 -16.23
CA ARG A 44 6.83 16.23 -15.23
C ARG A 44 7.05 14.84 -15.82
N LEU A 45 6.70 14.63 -17.10
CA LEU A 45 6.87 13.33 -17.76
C LEU A 45 8.31 12.77 -17.67
N PRO A 46 9.39 13.55 -17.89
CA PRO A 46 10.74 13.01 -17.80
C PRO A 46 11.10 12.47 -16.41
N GLU A 47 10.63 13.12 -15.34
CA GLU A 47 10.86 12.70 -13.96
C GLU A 47 10.11 11.40 -13.64
N ILE A 48 8.86 11.29 -14.12
CA ILE A 48 8.02 10.11 -13.93
C ILE A 48 8.59 8.93 -14.73
N ASP A 49 8.93 9.13 -16.01
CA ASP A 49 9.49 8.07 -16.86
C ASP A 49 10.84 7.58 -16.32
N LYS A 50 11.72 8.48 -15.89
CA LYS A 50 12.98 8.12 -15.21
C LYS A 50 12.73 7.25 -13.97
N THR A 51 11.68 7.54 -13.21
CA THR A 51 11.33 6.75 -12.02
C THR A 51 10.78 5.38 -12.39
N ILE A 52 9.90 5.31 -13.40
CA ILE A 52 9.36 4.05 -13.90
C ILE A 52 10.50 3.16 -14.39
N ASP A 53 11.35 3.68 -15.27
CA ASP A 53 12.40 2.90 -15.92
C ASP A 53 13.58 2.58 -15.00
N GLY A 54 13.92 3.52 -14.11
CA GLY A 54 15.07 3.38 -13.22
C GLY A 54 14.78 2.65 -11.90
N LYS A 55 13.51 2.60 -11.45
CA LYS A 55 13.15 2.06 -10.13
C LYS A 55 12.03 1.03 -10.19
N ILE A 56 10.94 1.31 -10.89
CA ILE A 56 9.74 0.46 -10.86
C ILE A 56 9.94 -0.80 -11.71
N ILE A 57 10.32 -0.65 -12.97
CA ILE A 57 10.51 -1.77 -13.90
C ILE A 57 11.63 -2.72 -13.44
N PRO A 58 12.81 -2.24 -13.01
CA PRO A 58 13.84 -3.12 -12.44
C PRO A 58 13.37 -3.86 -11.18
N GLY A 59 12.50 -3.26 -10.37
CA GLY A 59 11.92 -3.88 -9.19
C GLY A 59 10.79 -4.87 -9.46
N LYS A 60 10.23 -4.91 -10.68
CA LYS A 60 9.05 -5.70 -11.06
C LYS A 60 9.14 -7.17 -10.65
N PRO A 61 10.25 -7.91 -10.90
CA PRO A 61 10.33 -9.33 -10.51
C PRO A 61 10.15 -9.54 -9.00
N ARG A 62 10.66 -8.63 -8.18
CA ARG A 62 10.53 -8.69 -6.72
C ARG A 62 9.08 -8.44 -6.27
N TYR A 63 8.42 -7.44 -6.86
CA TYR A 63 7.01 -7.17 -6.55
C TYR A 63 6.09 -8.32 -6.99
N GLN A 64 6.37 -8.96 -8.13
CA GLN A 64 5.66 -10.15 -8.57
C GLN A 64 5.88 -11.33 -7.61
N ASN A 65 7.11 -11.53 -7.13
CA ASN A 65 7.39 -12.54 -6.11
C ASN A 65 6.60 -12.29 -4.82
N ILE A 66 6.60 -11.05 -4.31
CA ILE A 66 5.83 -10.68 -3.11
C ILE A 66 4.34 -10.94 -3.32
N SER A 67 3.78 -10.52 -4.46
CA SER A 67 2.38 -10.82 -4.81
C SER A 67 2.07 -12.32 -4.77
N ALA A 68 3.00 -13.15 -5.27
CA ALA A 68 2.84 -14.59 -5.26
C ALA A 68 2.87 -15.18 -3.83
N LEU A 69 3.85 -14.75 -3.02
CA LEU A 69 4.04 -15.19 -1.63
C LEU A 69 2.87 -14.80 -0.72
N VAL A 70 2.28 -13.61 -0.91
CA VAL A 70 1.11 -13.19 -0.14
C VAL A 70 -0.10 -14.09 -0.44
N GLY A 71 -0.30 -14.44 -1.71
CA GLY A 71 -1.40 -15.32 -2.15
C GLY A 71 -1.23 -16.81 -1.81
N GLY A 72 -0.19 -17.19 -1.05
CA GLY A 72 0.02 -18.57 -0.59
C GLY A 72 0.52 -19.55 -1.66
N ALA A 73 0.95 -19.08 -2.82
CA ALA A 73 1.58 -19.95 -3.82
C ALA A 73 3.09 -20.06 -3.56
N PRO A 74 3.69 -21.25 -3.62
CA PRO A 74 5.14 -21.36 -3.73
C PRO A 74 5.55 -20.73 -5.07
N ALA A 75 6.54 -19.84 -5.05
CA ALA A 75 7.11 -19.30 -6.28
C ALA A 75 7.64 -20.46 -7.12
N ALA A 76 7.12 -20.64 -8.33
CA ALA A 76 7.65 -21.62 -9.26
C ALA A 76 9.08 -21.21 -9.64
N GLY A 77 10.09 -21.94 -9.14
CA GLY A 77 11.47 -21.84 -9.60
C GLY A 77 12.52 -21.26 -8.63
N THR A 78 12.23 -21.05 -7.35
CA THR A 78 13.29 -20.74 -6.36
C THR A 78 13.79 -22.03 -5.70
N PRO A 79 15.12 -22.26 -5.55
CA PRO A 79 15.61 -23.38 -4.76
C PRO A 79 15.09 -23.23 -3.33
N SER A 80 14.72 -24.37 -2.73
CA SER A 80 14.30 -24.42 -1.34
C SER A 80 15.32 -23.71 -0.46
N LEU A 81 14.84 -22.87 0.46
CA LEU A 81 15.66 -22.37 1.56
C LEU A 81 15.95 -23.56 2.48
N SER A 82 16.98 -24.35 2.15
CA SER A 82 17.52 -25.33 3.07
C SER A 82 18.19 -24.56 4.21
N LEU A 83 17.68 -24.78 5.43
CA LEU A 83 18.36 -24.40 6.66
C LEU A 83 19.74 -25.08 6.66
N SER A 84 20.78 -24.34 6.34
CA SER A 84 22.14 -24.72 6.65
C SER A 84 22.56 -23.96 7.91
N PRO A 85 23.04 -24.64 8.97
CA PRO A 85 23.48 -23.98 10.19
C PRO A 85 24.76 -23.19 9.92
N LEU A 86 24.74 -21.89 10.21
CA LEU A 86 25.94 -21.04 10.13
C LEU A 86 26.99 -21.49 11.16
N PRO A 87 28.30 -21.41 10.85
CA PRO A 87 29.33 -21.65 11.84
C PRO A 87 29.38 -20.51 12.85
N MET A 88 29.48 -20.90 14.11
CA MET A 88 29.58 -20.07 15.31
C MET A 88 30.83 -19.20 15.24
N PHE A 89 30.70 -17.87 15.24
CA PHE A 89 31.81 -16.94 15.42
C PHE A 89 31.59 -16.10 16.68
N SER A 90 32.56 -16.16 17.60
CA SER A 90 32.53 -15.50 18.92
C SER A 90 32.94 -14.01 18.82
N PRO A 91 32.48 -13.15 19.76
CA PRO A 91 32.70 -11.71 19.70
C PRO A 91 34.01 -11.30 20.38
N THR A 92 34.70 -10.30 19.82
CA THR A 92 35.65 -9.47 20.56
C THR A 92 35.21 -8.00 20.47
N SER A 93 35.26 -7.34 21.63
CA SER A 93 34.74 -5.99 21.94
C SER A 93 35.70 -4.86 21.52
N PRO A 94 35.27 -3.58 21.62
CA PRO A 94 35.59 -2.55 20.62
C PRO A 94 36.72 -1.58 21.02
N SER A 95 37.15 -0.76 20.07
CA SER A 95 37.91 0.47 20.32
C SER A 95 37.36 1.64 19.50
N THR A 96 37.67 2.83 20.02
CA THR A 96 36.96 4.10 20.01
C THR A 96 37.35 5.01 18.84
N GLY A 97 36.44 5.93 18.47
CA GLY A 97 36.68 7.08 17.57
C GLY A 97 35.54 7.19 16.55
N GLY A 98 34.63 8.16 16.57
CA GLY A 98 34.77 9.56 16.96
C GLY A 98 35.22 10.37 15.75
N LEU A 99 34.27 10.85 14.94
CA LEU A 99 34.31 12.14 14.23
C LEU A 99 32.97 12.38 13.51
N SER A 100 32.47 13.59 13.71
CA SER A 100 31.25 14.23 13.20
C SER A 100 31.39 14.66 11.74
N ASP A 101 30.31 14.57 10.96
CA ASP A 101 30.12 15.46 9.81
C ASP A 101 28.63 15.78 9.53
N LEU A 102 28.43 16.98 9.02
CA LEU A 102 27.23 17.78 8.90
C LEU A 102 26.32 17.39 7.72
N GLY A 103 25.02 17.62 7.92
CA GLY A 103 24.21 18.37 6.96
C GLY A 103 23.69 17.64 5.72
N SER A 104 22.44 17.16 5.80
CA SER A 104 21.45 17.29 4.72
C SER A 104 20.05 17.05 5.29
N GLY A 105 19.39 18.14 5.66
CA GLY A 105 18.01 18.14 6.15
C GLY A 105 17.04 17.82 5.01
N VAL A 106 16.62 16.57 4.93
CA VAL A 106 15.38 16.18 4.24
C VAL A 106 14.29 16.22 5.29
N ILE A 107 13.34 17.15 5.13
CA ILE A 107 12.18 17.30 6.01
C ILE A 107 11.33 16.03 5.89
N HIS A 108 11.46 15.16 6.88
CA HIS A 108 10.61 13.98 7.07
C HIS A 108 9.37 14.45 7.82
N THR A 109 8.23 14.50 7.14
CA THR A 109 6.95 14.60 7.84
C THR A 109 6.72 13.26 8.54
N THR A 110 6.64 13.26 9.88
CA THR A 110 5.97 12.17 10.58
C THR A 110 4.49 12.27 10.21
N PRO A 111 3.82 11.17 9.85
CA PRO A 111 2.35 11.10 9.76
C PRO A 111 1.74 10.56 11.07
N PRO A 112 0.43 10.74 11.30
CA PRO A 112 -0.25 10.21 12.50
C PRO A 112 -0.19 8.68 12.57
N SER A 113 -0.28 8.14 13.79
CA SER A 113 -0.08 6.72 14.12
C SER A 113 -0.79 5.74 13.17
N PHE A 114 -0.05 4.72 12.73
CA PHE A 114 -0.50 3.62 11.85
C PHE A 114 -1.86 3.00 12.21
N ASP A 115 -2.21 2.85 13.50
CA ASP A 115 -3.50 2.27 13.94
C ASP A 115 -4.72 3.13 13.57
N SER A 116 -4.56 4.46 13.58
CA SER A 116 -5.64 5.39 13.20
C SER A 116 -5.87 5.43 11.69
N ARG A 117 -4.80 5.24 10.89
CA ARG A 117 -4.82 5.18 9.41
C ARG A 117 -5.62 3.95 8.93
N TRP A 118 -5.51 2.84 9.64
CA TRP A 118 -5.91 1.52 9.15
C TRP A 118 -7.30 1.04 9.59
N SER A 119 -7.84 1.55 10.70
CA SER A 119 -9.17 1.16 11.19
C SER A 119 -10.31 1.45 10.19
N ALA A 120 -10.12 2.43 9.31
CA ALA A 120 -11.08 2.81 8.27
C ALA A 120 -11.16 1.86 7.06
N LEU A 121 -10.29 0.84 6.98
CA LEU A 121 -10.18 -0.04 5.80
C LEU A 121 -10.85 -1.41 5.96
N ASN A 122 -11.44 -1.68 7.14
CA ASN A 122 -12.08 -2.94 7.50
C ASN A 122 -13.60 -2.99 7.22
N GLU A 123 -14.20 -1.98 6.59
CA GLU A 123 -15.61 -2.06 6.19
C GLU A 123 -15.77 -3.06 5.05
N PRO A 124 -16.62 -4.10 5.20
CA PRO A 124 -16.86 -5.06 4.14
C PRO A 124 -17.63 -4.37 3.02
N SER A 125 -17.03 -4.27 1.84
CA SER A 125 -17.75 -3.96 0.60
C SER A 125 -18.68 -5.13 0.28
N GLY A 126 -19.88 -5.10 0.84
CA GLY A 126 -20.94 -6.05 0.54
C GLY A 126 -21.63 -5.65 -0.75
N PHE A 127 -21.43 -6.43 -1.82
CA PHE A 127 -22.41 -6.56 -2.89
C PHE A 127 -22.38 -7.99 -3.42
N GLY A 128 -23.53 -8.67 -3.28
CA GLY A 128 -23.78 -9.99 -3.84
C GLY A 128 -24.14 -9.88 -5.32
N PHE A 129 -23.47 -10.69 -6.15
CA PHE A 129 -23.87 -10.89 -7.53
C PHE A 129 -24.79 -12.12 -7.59
N SER A 130 -26.08 -11.89 -7.85
CA SER A 130 -26.98 -12.96 -8.26
C SER A 130 -26.56 -13.43 -9.66
N SER A 131 -26.19 -14.70 -9.74
CA SER A 131 -25.88 -15.40 -10.98
C SER A 131 -27.11 -15.39 -11.92
N LEU A 132 -27.02 -14.65 -13.02
CA LEU A 132 -27.89 -14.86 -14.18
C LEU A 132 -27.26 -15.95 -15.04
N GLY A 133 -27.89 -17.12 -15.03
CA GLY A 133 -27.48 -18.28 -15.81
C GLY A 133 -27.56 -18.03 -17.31
N LEU A 134 -26.53 -18.48 -18.03
CA LEU A 134 -26.55 -18.69 -19.47
C LEU A 134 -26.21 -20.16 -19.75
N PRO A 135 -26.90 -20.80 -20.71
CA PRO A 135 -26.85 -22.26 -20.88
C PRO A 135 -25.56 -22.72 -21.56
N ALA A 136 -25.09 -23.89 -21.14
CA ALA A 136 -23.98 -24.61 -21.75
C ALA A 136 -24.32 -25.00 -23.19
N LEU A 137 -23.53 -24.52 -24.15
CA LEU A 137 -23.51 -25.04 -25.51
C LEU A 137 -22.26 -25.92 -25.66
N THR A 138 -22.48 -27.21 -25.40
CA THR A 138 -21.55 -28.29 -25.70
C THR A 138 -21.64 -28.59 -27.19
N GLN A 139 -20.60 -28.27 -27.98
CA GLN A 139 -20.32 -28.99 -29.23
C GLN A 139 -18.81 -29.13 -29.44
N GLY A 140 -18.40 -30.39 -29.61
CA GLY A 140 -17.02 -30.78 -29.86
C GLY A 140 -16.64 -30.67 -31.33
N LEU A 141 -15.34 -30.47 -31.56
CA LEU A 141 -14.67 -30.71 -32.82
C LEU A 141 -13.35 -31.46 -32.54
N PRO A 142 -13.03 -32.54 -33.28
CA PRO A 142 -11.87 -33.37 -33.02
C PRO A 142 -10.62 -32.84 -33.73
N GLY A 143 -9.47 -32.97 -33.07
CA GLY A 143 -8.17 -33.05 -33.73
C GLY A 143 -7.42 -31.73 -33.93
N PHE A 144 -6.64 -31.33 -32.92
CA PHE A 144 -5.27 -30.84 -33.15
C PHE A 144 -4.47 -30.95 -31.85
N GLY A 145 -3.76 -32.08 -31.70
CA GLY A 145 -2.81 -32.32 -30.62
C GLY A 145 -1.54 -31.49 -30.81
N LYS A 146 -1.61 -30.21 -30.45
CA LYS A 146 -0.43 -29.43 -30.05
C LYS A 146 -0.88 -28.55 -28.89
N SER A 147 -0.43 -28.88 -27.70
CA SER A 147 -0.57 -28.04 -26.51
C SER A 147 0.05 -26.68 -26.83
N PHE A 148 -0.78 -25.72 -27.22
CA PHE A 148 -0.36 -24.35 -27.37
C PHE A 148 -0.19 -23.81 -25.95
N SER A 149 1.04 -23.82 -25.45
CA SER A 149 1.36 -23.09 -24.22
C SER A 149 1.16 -21.61 -24.53
N LEU A 150 0.00 -21.09 -24.16
CA LEU A 150 -0.24 -19.65 -24.15
C LEU A 150 0.86 -19.00 -23.31
N PRO A 151 1.43 -17.86 -23.74
CA PRO A 151 2.29 -17.07 -22.87
C PRO A 151 1.51 -16.75 -21.57
N PRO A 152 2.17 -16.63 -20.41
CA PRO A 152 1.51 -16.26 -19.18
C PRO A 152 0.72 -14.97 -19.44
N SER A 153 -0.59 -15.08 -19.27
CA SER A 153 -1.52 -13.96 -19.36
C SER A 153 -0.98 -12.78 -18.53
N PRO A 154 -0.85 -11.57 -19.10
CA PRO A 154 -0.50 -10.38 -18.31
C PRO A 154 -1.62 -9.99 -17.33
N TYR A 155 -2.77 -10.67 -17.38
CA TYR A 155 -3.96 -10.35 -16.60
C TYR A 155 -3.88 -10.95 -15.19
N ASN A 156 -4.01 -10.08 -14.19
CA ASN A 156 -4.25 -10.45 -12.82
C ASN A 156 -5.77 -10.56 -12.61
N THR A 157 -6.38 -11.64 -13.09
CA THR A 157 -7.80 -11.99 -12.84
C THR A 157 -7.98 -12.90 -11.63
N SER A 158 -6.87 -13.28 -10.99
CA SER A 158 -6.87 -13.91 -9.67
C SER A 158 -6.84 -12.80 -8.63
N GLY A 159 -7.51 -12.94 -7.48
CA GLY A 159 -7.54 -11.95 -6.38
C GLY A 159 -6.19 -11.64 -5.70
N ARG A 160 -5.08 -11.75 -6.42
CA ARG A 160 -3.72 -11.47 -5.96
C ARG A 160 -3.47 -9.98 -6.07
N ILE A 161 -2.61 -9.47 -5.20
CA ILE A 161 -2.25 -8.06 -5.17
C ILE A 161 -1.45 -7.72 -6.44
N PRO A 162 -1.84 -6.74 -7.26
CA PRO A 162 -1.07 -6.38 -8.44
C PRO A 162 0.33 -5.90 -8.09
N TRP A 163 1.34 -6.34 -8.85
CA TRP A 163 2.73 -5.96 -8.60
C TRP A 163 2.94 -4.44 -8.63
N TYR A 164 2.20 -3.72 -9.48
CA TYR A 164 2.28 -2.27 -9.60
C TYR A 164 1.67 -1.53 -8.40
N PHE A 165 0.71 -2.14 -7.67
CA PHE A 165 0.21 -1.61 -6.40
C PHE A 165 1.32 -1.67 -5.35
N ILE A 166 2.02 -2.80 -5.24
CA ILE A 166 3.15 -2.98 -4.32
C ILE A 166 4.27 -1.98 -4.65
N ALA A 167 4.55 -1.75 -5.94
CA ALA A 167 5.52 -0.74 -6.37
C ALA A 167 5.15 0.68 -5.90
N CYS A 168 3.86 1.04 -5.97
CA CYS A 168 3.37 2.34 -5.49
C CYS A 168 3.46 2.46 -3.96
N VAL A 169 3.17 1.40 -3.20
CA VAL A 169 3.37 1.39 -1.74
C VAL A 169 4.87 1.52 -1.41
N HIS A 170 5.73 0.78 -2.11
CA HIS A 170 7.18 0.84 -1.91
C HIS A 170 7.75 2.24 -2.20
N TYR A 171 7.22 2.94 -3.20
CA TYR A 171 7.54 4.34 -3.45
C TYR A 171 7.22 5.20 -2.22
N ARG A 172 6.00 5.10 -1.70
CA ARG A 172 5.50 5.98 -0.63
C ARG A 172 6.19 5.74 0.71
N GLU A 173 6.45 4.48 1.05
CA GLU A 173 6.94 4.12 2.40
C GLU A 173 8.47 4.06 2.48
N CYS A 174 9.15 3.68 1.38
CA CYS A 174 10.60 3.47 1.40
C CYS A 174 11.37 4.29 0.37
N GLY A 175 10.70 5.08 -0.48
CA GLY A 175 11.36 5.79 -1.58
C GLY A 175 12.10 4.84 -2.54
N PHE A 176 11.56 3.64 -2.75
CA PHE A 176 12.17 2.52 -3.49
C PHE A 176 13.42 1.88 -2.85
N SER A 177 13.69 2.10 -1.56
CA SER A 177 14.78 1.43 -0.85
C SER A 177 14.39 0.02 -0.40
N PHE A 178 15.00 -0.99 -1.01
CA PHE A 178 14.88 -2.39 -0.60
C PHE A 178 15.66 -2.74 0.68
N LYS A 179 16.19 -1.75 1.40
CA LYS A 179 16.85 -1.91 2.70
C LYS A 179 15.96 -1.49 3.88
N LYS A 180 14.70 -1.14 3.59
CA LYS A 180 13.74 -0.61 4.55
C LYS A 180 12.48 -1.47 4.62
N HIS A 181 11.88 -1.56 5.81
CA HIS A 181 10.60 -2.20 6.05
C HIS A 181 9.48 -1.52 5.26
N LEU A 182 8.67 -2.31 4.54
CA LEU A 182 7.51 -1.79 3.80
C LEU A 182 6.42 -1.25 4.75
N HIS A 183 6.50 -1.55 6.05
CA HIS A 183 5.56 -1.07 7.04
C HIS A 183 5.59 0.45 7.24
N ASN A 184 6.79 1.01 7.35
CA ASN A 184 7.01 2.36 7.88
C ASN A 184 8.37 2.97 7.47
N GLY A 185 9.18 2.28 6.67
CA GLY A 185 10.49 2.77 6.24
C GLY A 185 11.66 2.55 7.19
N ASP A 186 11.48 1.85 8.32
CA ASP A 186 12.58 1.52 9.25
C ASP A 186 13.62 0.58 8.61
N PRO A 187 14.90 0.59 9.02
CA PRO A 187 15.91 -0.30 8.47
C PRO A 187 15.60 -1.80 8.73
N LEU A 188 15.86 -2.66 7.73
CA LEU A 188 15.67 -4.12 7.85
C LEU A 188 16.62 -4.82 8.83
N THR A 189 17.56 -4.08 9.45
CA THR A 189 18.56 -4.62 10.37
C THR A 189 18.03 -4.81 11.80
N ALA A 190 16.83 -4.32 12.09
CA ALA A 190 16.17 -4.45 13.38
C ALA A 190 14.67 -4.63 13.17
N TYR A 191 13.92 -4.87 14.24
CA TYR A 191 12.46 -4.75 14.18
C TYR A 191 12.06 -3.29 14.02
N THR A 192 10.87 -3.08 13.46
CA THR A 192 10.26 -1.74 13.39
C THR A 192 10.12 -1.12 14.79
N THR A 193 10.50 0.14 14.89
CA THR A 193 10.35 0.97 16.09
C THR A 193 9.19 1.95 15.91
N HIS A 194 9.01 2.47 14.70
CA HIS A 194 7.83 3.25 14.34
C HIS A 194 6.62 2.33 14.18
N VAL A 195 5.41 2.88 14.35
CA VAL A 195 4.18 2.09 14.28
C VAL A 195 3.97 1.60 12.84
N PRO A 196 3.68 0.30 12.61
CA PRO A 196 3.51 -0.77 13.58
C PRO A 196 4.85 -1.24 14.13
N ALA A 197 5.02 -1.16 15.45
CA ALA A 197 6.25 -1.59 16.11
C ALA A 197 6.35 -3.12 16.17
N ASN A 198 7.57 -3.63 16.35
CA ASN A 198 7.89 -5.05 16.50
C ASN A 198 7.49 -5.91 15.28
N ARG A 199 7.74 -5.42 14.06
CA ARG A 199 7.54 -6.14 12.81
C ARG A 199 8.86 -6.33 12.07
N PRO A 200 8.99 -7.36 11.20
CA PRO A 200 8.02 -8.41 10.85
C PRO A 200 8.02 -9.60 11.84
N GLN A 201 6.99 -10.46 11.78
CA GLN A 201 6.84 -11.65 12.65
C GLN A 201 7.13 -12.94 11.87
N VAL A 202 8.38 -13.13 11.44
CA VAL A 202 8.81 -14.21 10.51
C VAL A 202 9.54 -15.38 11.16
N GLY A 203 9.57 -15.45 12.50
CA GLY A 203 10.08 -16.62 13.24
C GLY A 203 11.60 -16.73 13.35
N HIS A 204 12.34 -15.72 12.90
CA HIS A 204 13.79 -15.58 13.11
C HIS A 204 14.15 -14.13 13.50
N PRO A 205 15.32 -13.90 14.14
CA PRO A 205 15.79 -12.55 14.43
C PRO A 205 16.31 -11.82 13.16
N PRO A 206 16.48 -10.48 13.21
CA PRO A 206 17.06 -9.70 12.11
C PRO A 206 18.49 -10.15 11.74
N PRO A 207 18.98 -9.82 10.53
CA PRO A 207 18.37 -8.95 9.52
C PRO A 207 17.27 -9.64 8.71
N PHE A 208 16.28 -8.86 8.27
CA PHE A 208 15.18 -9.33 7.43
C PHE A 208 15.40 -9.00 5.96
N THR A 209 14.79 -9.80 5.09
CA THR A 209 14.64 -9.43 3.68
C THR A 209 13.49 -8.45 3.49
N PHE A 210 13.54 -7.70 2.39
CA PHE A 210 12.44 -6.81 2.02
C PHE A 210 11.15 -7.60 1.77
N GLU A 211 11.27 -8.77 1.13
CA GLU A 211 10.17 -9.67 0.80
C GLU A 211 9.44 -10.16 2.06
N GLU A 212 10.18 -10.60 3.08
CA GLU A 212 9.63 -11.00 4.39
C GLU A 212 8.84 -9.85 5.03
N SER A 213 9.45 -8.66 5.08
CA SER A 213 8.78 -7.48 5.61
C SER A 213 7.56 -7.08 4.80
N ALA A 214 7.62 -7.18 3.47
CA ALA A 214 6.52 -6.81 2.59
C ALA A 214 5.35 -7.78 2.73
N VAL A 215 5.61 -9.08 2.82
CA VAL A 215 4.57 -10.09 3.03
C VAL A 215 3.89 -9.90 4.40
N ASP A 216 4.64 -9.66 5.48
CA ASP A 216 4.08 -9.35 6.80
C ASP A 216 3.19 -8.10 6.74
N ALA A 217 3.68 -7.02 6.13
CA ALA A 217 2.93 -5.77 5.99
C ALA A 217 1.61 -5.95 5.22
N LEU A 218 1.65 -6.60 4.06
CA LEU A 218 0.47 -6.78 3.21
C LEU A 218 -0.58 -7.70 3.87
N LYS A 219 -0.15 -8.72 4.61
CA LYS A 219 -1.04 -9.60 5.39
C LYS A 219 -1.59 -8.92 6.65
N LEU A 220 -0.79 -8.10 7.33
CA LEU A 220 -1.26 -7.28 8.46
C LEU A 220 -2.38 -6.33 8.01
N MET A 221 -2.24 -5.80 6.79
CA MET A 221 -3.24 -4.98 6.11
C MET A 221 -4.37 -5.79 5.45
N LYS A 222 -4.46 -7.10 5.68
CA LYS A 222 -5.50 -7.98 5.13
C LYS A 222 -5.69 -7.85 3.61
N PHE A 223 -4.66 -7.40 2.88
CA PHE A 223 -4.73 -7.23 1.43
C PHE A 223 -4.72 -8.59 0.70
N ASP A 224 -4.27 -9.64 1.39
CA ASP A 224 -4.43 -11.05 1.00
C ASP A 224 -5.89 -11.50 0.92
N LYS A 225 -6.82 -10.77 1.56
CA LYS A 225 -8.25 -11.12 1.62
C LYS A 225 -9.11 -10.39 0.60
N ILE A 226 -8.51 -9.52 -0.22
CA ILE A 226 -9.23 -8.74 -1.22
C ILE A 226 -9.46 -9.60 -2.46
N ALA A 227 -10.73 -9.81 -2.82
CA ALA A 227 -11.10 -10.71 -3.93
C ALA A 227 -10.73 -10.18 -5.32
N GLY A 228 -10.64 -8.86 -5.50
CA GLY A 228 -10.36 -8.24 -6.78
C GLY A 228 -9.72 -6.87 -6.65
N TRP A 229 -8.91 -6.51 -7.65
CA TRP A 229 -8.16 -5.26 -7.69
C TRP A 229 -8.52 -4.41 -8.91
N PRO A 230 -9.80 -4.01 -9.08
CA PRO A 230 -10.14 -2.99 -10.06
C PRO A 230 -9.58 -1.62 -9.64
N LEU A 231 -9.54 -0.72 -10.60
CA LEU A 231 -8.98 0.63 -10.47
C LEU A 231 -9.50 1.38 -9.23
N PRO A 232 -10.82 1.41 -8.93
CA PRO A 232 -11.30 2.06 -7.71
C PRO A 232 -10.72 1.47 -6.42
N VAL A 233 -10.59 0.14 -6.35
CA VAL A 233 -10.03 -0.55 -5.19
C VAL A 233 -8.56 -0.18 -5.02
N ILE A 234 -7.78 -0.19 -6.11
CA ILE A 234 -6.37 0.21 -6.12
C ILE A 234 -6.22 1.64 -5.60
N LEU A 235 -6.95 2.61 -6.18
CA LEU A 235 -6.84 4.02 -5.82
C LEU A 235 -7.29 4.28 -4.39
N ARG A 236 -8.42 3.69 -3.97
CA ARG A 236 -8.92 3.78 -2.59
C ARG A 236 -7.91 3.23 -1.59
N LYS A 237 -7.31 2.06 -1.86
CA LYS A 237 -6.30 1.49 -0.95
C LYS A 237 -5.02 2.32 -0.92
N LEU A 238 -4.58 2.90 -2.03
CA LEU A 238 -3.43 3.80 -2.07
C LEU A 238 -3.70 5.12 -1.32
N GLU A 239 -4.88 5.70 -1.44
CA GLU A 239 -5.25 6.92 -0.70
C GLU A 239 -5.43 6.65 0.79
N ALA A 240 -6.06 5.53 1.14
CA ALA A 240 -6.22 5.12 2.52
C ALA A 240 -4.87 4.81 3.18
N TYR A 241 -3.89 4.36 2.40
CA TYR A 241 -2.47 4.36 2.75
C TYR A 241 -1.92 5.78 2.91
N ASN A 242 -2.67 6.78 3.32
CA ASN A 242 -2.18 8.07 3.76
C ASN A 242 -3.24 8.73 4.63
N GLY A 243 -4.49 8.54 4.20
CA GLY A 243 -5.69 9.03 4.85
C GLY A 243 -6.47 9.92 3.92
N PHE A 244 -7.78 9.93 4.12
CA PHE A 244 -8.73 10.68 3.31
C PHE A 244 -8.89 12.14 3.76
N GLY A 245 -7.92 12.71 4.49
CA GLY A 245 -8.03 14.08 5.04
C GLY A 245 -8.26 15.12 3.95
N TYR A 246 -7.61 14.97 2.80
CA TYR A 246 -7.76 15.86 1.64
C TYR A 246 -9.18 15.84 1.06
N THR A 247 -9.71 14.66 0.78
CA THR A 247 -11.03 14.47 0.16
C THR A 247 -12.16 14.72 1.15
N SER A 248 -12.01 14.30 2.40
CA SER A 248 -13.07 14.41 3.41
C SER A 248 -13.17 15.78 4.09
N ILE A 249 -12.04 16.40 4.44
CA ILE A 249 -11.98 17.66 5.20
C ILE A 249 -11.88 18.84 4.23
N HIS A 250 -10.93 18.78 3.30
CA HIS A 250 -10.62 19.90 2.42
C HIS A 250 -11.34 19.86 1.06
N LYS A 251 -12.04 18.76 0.76
CA LYS A 251 -12.76 18.54 -0.51
C LYS A 251 -11.88 18.72 -1.76
N ILE A 252 -10.60 18.42 -1.64
CA ILE A 252 -9.65 18.45 -2.78
C ILE A 252 -9.14 17.06 -3.13
N PRO A 253 -8.79 16.80 -4.40
CA PRO A 253 -8.09 15.58 -4.78
C PRO A 253 -6.78 15.44 -4.02
N SER A 254 -6.51 14.24 -3.51
CA SER A 254 -5.33 13.97 -2.69
C SER A 254 -4.03 14.15 -3.51
N PRO A 255 -3.06 14.98 -3.08
CA PRO A 255 -1.76 15.09 -3.74
C PRO A 255 -0.99 13.77 -3.76
N TYR A 256 -1.32 12.83 -2.88
CA TYR A 256 -0.71 11.51 -2.82
C TYR A 256 -1.09 10.64 -4.01
N LEU A 257 -2.28 10.84 -4.56
CA LEU A 257 -2.72 10.18 -5.79
C LEU A 257 -2.39 11.02 -7.02
N TRP A 258 -2.66 12.33 -6.95
CA TRP A 258 -2.78 13.19 -8.13
C TRP A 258 -1.69 14.25 -8.27
N GLY A 259 -0.65 14.23 -7.42
CA GLY A 259 0.50 15.14 -7.59
C GLY A 259 1.11 15.00 -8.99
N TYR A 260 1.38 16.15 -9.63
CA TYR A 260 1.84 16.29 -11.04
C TYR A 260 0.77 16.12 -12.13
N SER A 261 -0.52 16.14 -11.80
CA SER A 261 -1.61 16.20 -12.80
C SER A 261 -2.52 17.42 -12.66
N ASN A 262 -3.34 17.63 -13.68
CA ASN A 262 -4.39 18.65 -13.74
C ASN A 262 -5.39 18.58 -12.57
N LEU A 263 -5.52 17.43 -11.90
CA LEU A 263 -6.46 17.22 -10.79
C LEU A 263 -5.97 17.81 -9.47
N TYR A 264 -4.69 18.17 -9.35
CA TYR A 264 -4.13 18.76 -8.14
C TYR A 264 -3.32 20.00 -8.44
N THR A 265 -3.67 21.12 -7.82
CA THR A 265 -2.94 22.38 -7.97
C THR A 265 -2.16 22.76 -6.71
N LYS A 266 -2.82 22.79 -5.55
CA LYS A 266 -2.25 23.22 -4.26
C LYS A 266 -3.09 22.71 -3.09
N GLY A 267 -2.58 22.86 -1.87
CA GLY A 267 -3.16 22.33 -0.65
C GLY A 267 -2.37 21.12 -0.18
N LEU A 268 -1.67 21.23 0.94
CA LEU A 268 -0.79 20.17 1.44
C LEU A 268 -0.74 20.18 2.96
N TYR A 269 -0.80 19.01 3.59
CA TYR A 269 -0.35 18.87 4.98
C TYR A 269 1.18 18.98 5.03
N VAL A 270 1.68 20.13 5.48
CA VAL A 270 3.12 20.40 5.60
C VAL A 270 3.73 19.75 6.84
N SER A 271 2.90 19.44 7.83
CA SER A 271 3.24 18.58 8.97
C SER A 271 1.98 17.91 9.52
N ASP A 272 2.16 17.03 10.50
CA ASP A 272 1.05 16.39 11.22
C ASP A 272 -0.02 17.41 11.64
N GLY A 273 -1.23 17.24 11.10
CA GLY A 273 -2.40 18.07 11.38
C GLY A 273 -2.32 19.52 10.86
N LYS A 274 -1.23 19.95 10.20
CA LYS A 274 -1.08 21.31 9.68
C LYS A 274 -1.27 21.35 8.17
N PHE A 275 -2.46 21.72 7.75
CA PHE A 275 -2.79 21.96 6.35
C PHE A 275 -2.42 23.38 5.94
N ASP A 276 -1.79 23.52 4.78
CA ASP A 276 -1.52 24.80 4.13
C ASP A 276 -2.17 24.79 2.75
N ASP A 277 -3.13 25.70 2.53
CA ASP A 277 -3.90 25.86 1.29
C ASP A 277 -3.03 26.28 0.09
N ASN A 278 -1.84 26.84 0.34
CA ASN A 278 -0.94 27.37 -0.69
C ASN A 278 0.29 26.49 -0.93
N ALA A 279 0.58 25.55 -0.03
CA ALA A 279 1.65 24.60 -0.23
C ALA A 279 1.36 23.66 -1.41
N VAL A 280 2.39 23.36 -2.19
CA VAL A 280 2.31 22.49 -3.38
C VAL A 280 3.20 21.27 -3.17
N SER A 281 2.64 20.08 -3.39
CA SER A 281 3.41 18.83 -3.37
C SER A 281 4.54 18.85 -4.40
N LYS A 282 5.75 18.52 -3.95
CA LYS A 282 6.92 18.28 -4.81
C LYS A 282 7.11 16.79 -5.14
N GLN A 283 6.10 15.98 -4.85
CA GLN A 283 6.14 14.54 -5.05
C GLN A 283 5.09 14.14 -6.09
N MET A 284 5.47 13.23 -6.98
CA MET A 284 4.54 12.60 -7.92
C MET A 284 3.51 11.76 -7.17
N GLY A 285 2.26 11.81 -7.64
CA GLY A 285 1.19 10.99 -7.11
C GLY A 285 1.26 9.54 -7.61
N THR A 286 0.78 8.59 -6.81
CA THR A 286 0.78 7.17 -7.19
C THR A 286 -0.20 6.88 -8.34
N ALA A 287 -1.33 7.58 -8.42
CA ALA A 287 -2.26 7.45 -9.55
C ALA A 287 -1.63 7.99 -10.85
N VAL A 288 -0.82 9.05 -10.78
CA VAL A 288 -0.05 9.56 -11.91
C VAL A 288 0.98 8.54 -12.41
N ILE A 289 1.67 7.84 -11.50
CA ILE A 289 2.57 6.73 -11.87
C ILE A 289 1.78 5.61 -12.58
N LEU A 290 0.64 5.20 -12.03
CA LEU A 290 -0.22 4.16 -12.63
C LEU A 290 -0.72 4.58 -14.02
N LYS A 291 -1.22 5.82 -14.15
CA LYS A 291 -1.67 6.40 -15.42
C LYS A 291 -0.57 6.37 -16.46
N ARG A 292 0.63 6.83 -16.11
CA ARG A 292 1.77 6.83 -17.04
C ARG A 292 2.19 5.41 -17.46
N MET A 293 2.19 4.46 -16.53
CA MET A 293 2.47 3.06 -16.85
C MET A 293 1.40 2.46 -17.78
N GLU A 294 0.13 2.82 -17.60
CA GLU A 294 -0.96 2.37 -18.46
C GLU A 294 -0.90 3.00 -19.86
N GLU A 295 -0.65 4.31 -19.96
CA GLU A 295 -0.43 5.01 -21.25
C GLU A 295 0.71 4.41 -22.05
N ARG A 296 1.74 3.92 -21.36
CA ARG A 296 2.90 3.25 -21.96
C ARG A 296 2.65 1.76 -22.26
N GLY A 297 1.47 1.23 -21.96
CA GLY A 297 1.12 -0.18 -22.16
C GLY A 297 1.88 -1.16 -21.25
N LEU A 298 2.48 -0.68 -20.15
CA LEU A 298 3.25 -1.51 -19.22
C LEU A 298 2.35 -2.30 -18.26
N ILE A 299 1.14 -1.80 -18.03
CA ILE A 299 0.09 -2.40 -17.20
C ILE A 299 -1.27 -2.20 -17.86
N SER A 300 -2.25 -2.97 -17.40
CA SER A 300 -3.66 -2.78 -17.70
C SER A 300 -4.45 -2.94 -16.40
N ILE A 301 -5.34 -2.00 -16.10
CA ILE A 301 -6.09 -1.98 -14.86
C ILE A 301 -7.58 -2.21 -15.15
N PRO A 302 -8.26 -3.23 -14.62
CA PRO A 302 -9.69 -3.38 -14.83
C PRO A 302 -10.46 -2.24 -14.14
N ARG A 303 -11.51 -1.72 -14.77
CA ARG A 303 -12.36 -0.66 -14.17
C ARG A 303 -13.43 -1.25 -13.26
N SER A 304 -13.80 -2.51 -13.50
CA SER A 304 -14.79 -3.33 -12.78
C SER A 304 -14.29 -4.76 -12.64
#